data_AF-A0A975NKC4-F1
#
_entry.id   AF-A0A975NKC4-F1
#
_cell.length_a   1.000
_cell.length_b   1.000
_cell.length_c   1.000
_cell.angle_alpha   90.00
_cell.angle_beta   90.00
_cell.angle_gamma   90.00
#
_symmetry.space_group_name_H-M   'P 1'
#
loop_
_entity.id
_entity.type
_entity.pdbx_description
1 polymer ?
#
loop_
_entity_poly.entity_id
_entity_poly.type
_entity_poly.pdbx_seq_one_letter_code
_entity_poly.pdbx_strand_id
1 'polypeptide(L)' 'MQVERGLQVLNVEVLGDAYCIAANYLRRTGAIADTLATHERLLQIIVQMFERGEFNRIRLANRAIAKFEATEPV' A
#
# COMPACT_ATOMS: atom_id res chain seq x y z
N MET A 1 -12.47 4.25 -26.15
CA MET A 1 -12.21 3.13 -25.22
C MET A 1 -12.64 3.55 -23.82
N GLN A 2 -13.69 2.94 -23.28
CA GLN A 2 -14.25 3.26 -21.95
C GLN A 2 -13.76 2.27 -20.87
N VAL A 3 -13.26 1.11 -21.31
CA VAL A 3 -12.77 0.02 -20.47
C VAL A 3 -11.44 0.36 -19.80
N GLU A 4 -10.56 1.10 -20.49
CA GLU A 4 -9.24 1.49 -19.97
C GLU A 4 -9.32 2.46 -18.80
N ARG A 5 -10.32 3.37 -18.80
CA ARG A 5 -10.57 4.29 -17.68
C ARG A 5 -11.11 3.55 -16.45
N GLY A 6 -11.98 2.55 -16.65
CA GLY A 6 -12.47 1.71 -15.56
C GLY A 6 -11.32 0.97 -14.86
N LEU A 7 -10.38 0.43 -15.64
CA LEU A 7 -9.18 -0.24 -15.12
C LEU A 7 -8.24 0.74 -14.41
N GLN A 8 -7.96 1.92 -14.98
CA GLN A 8 -7.10 2.92 -14.34
C GLN A 8 -7.71 3.51 -13.04
N VAL A 9 -9.02 3.74 -13.00
CA VAL A 9 -9.71 4.22 -11.78
C VAL A 9 -9.72 3.14 -10.70
N LEU A 10 -9.97 1.87 -11.06
CA LEU A 10 -9.84 0.73 -10.16
C LEU A 10 -8.41 0.59 -9.61
N ASN A 11 -7.39 0.83 -10.45
CA ASN A 11 -5.99 0.72 -10.05
C ASN A 11 -5.60 1.77 -8.99
N VAL A 12 -6.08 3.02 -9.12
CA VAL A 12 -5.80 4.09 -8.15
C VAL A 12 -6.53 3.84 -6.83
N GLU A 13 -7.78 3.36 -6.87
CA GLU A 13 -8.55 3.04 -5.68
C GLU A 13 -7.93 1.88 -4.89
N VAL A 14 -7.53 0.79 -5.56
CA VAL A 14 -6.89 -0.37 -4.92
C VAL A 14 -5.57 0.01 -4.24
N LEU A 15 -4.73 0.81 -4.92
CA LEU A 15 -3.47 1.29 -4.36
C LEU A 15 -3.70 2.20 -3.15
N GLY A 16 -4.65 3.14 -3.26
CA GLY A 16 -5.01 4.07 -2.19
C GLY A 16 -5.54 3.36 -0.95
N ASP A 17 -6.46 2.41 -1.14
CA ASP A 17 -7.03 1.60 -0.07
C ASP A 17 -5.97 0.75 0.63
N ALA A 18 -5.13 0.04 -0.16
CA ALA A 18 -4.07 -0.78 0.38
C ALA A 18 -3.09 0.07 1.22
N TYR A 19 -2.76 1.27 0.73
CA TYR A 19 -1.91 2.22 1.44
C TYR A 19 -2.55 2.71 2.72
N CYS A 20 -3.81 3.14 2.69
CA CYS A 20 -4.53 3.60 3.88
C CYS A 20 -4.59 2.53 4.98
N ILE A 21 -4.87 1.28 4.61
CA ILE A 21 -4.92 0.15 5.55
C ILE A 21 -3.54 -0.09 6.18
N ALA A 22 -2.50 -0.21 5.35
CA ALA A 22 -1.15 -0.49 5.82
C ALA A 22 -0.59 0.66 6.69
N ALA A 23 -0.75 1.90 6.23
CA ALA A 23 -0.28 3.08 6.96
C ALA A 23 -1.00 3.25 8.30
N ASN A 24 -2.30 2.99 8.36
CA ASN A 24 -3.05 3.04 9.61
C ASN A 24 -2.54 2.00 10.61
N TYR A 25 -2.29 0.77 10.17
CA TYR A 25 -1.70 -0.25 11.05
C TYR A 25 -0.31 0.18 11.54
N LEU A 26 0.59 0.57 10.64
CA LEU A 26 1.97 0.91 10.97
C LEU A 26 2.08 2.17 11.85
N ARG A 27 1.17 3.15 11.71
CA ARG A 27 1.09 4.30 12.64
C ARG A 27 0.67 3.86 14.03
N ARG A 28 -0.33 2.97 14.13
CA ARG A 28 -0.82 2.45 15.42
C ARG A 28 0.20 1.59 16.15
N THR A 29 1.10 0.92 15.44
CA THR A 29 2.20 0.15 16.03
C THR A 29 3.45 1.00 16.31
N GLY A 30 3.46 2.26 15.87
CA GLY A 30 4.62 3.15 15.98
C GLY A 30 5.75 2.85 14.98
N ALA A 31 5.52 1.96 14.00
CA ALA A 31 6.49 1.63 12.96
C ALA A 31 6.68 2.75 11.92
N ILE A 32 5.67 3.61 11.73
CA ILE A 32 5.83 4.86 10.97
C ILE A 32 5.28 6.04 11.77
N ALA A 33 5.84 7.23 11.53
CA ALA A 33 5.40 8.45 12.20
C ALA A 33 3.93 8.78 11.87
N ASP A 34 3.18 9.21 12.88
CA ASP A 34 1.81 9.69 12.75
C ASP A 34 1.78 11.10 12.13
N THR A 35 2.06 11.16 10.83
CA THR A 35 2.05 12.41 10.06
C THR A 35 1.09 12.30 8.88
N LEU A 36 0.61 13.45 8.41
CA LEU A 36 -0.19 13.56 7.19
C LEU A 36 0.64 13.33 5.91
N ALA A 37 1.97 13.28 6.02
CA ALA A 37 2.84 13.01 4.89
C ALA A 37 2.74 11.54 4.44
N THR A 38 2.80 11.33 3.13
CA THR A 38 2.89 9.99 2.54
C THR A 38 4.24 9.37 2.90
N HIS A 39 4.21 8.14 3.42
CA HIS A 39 5.40 7.36 3.71
C HIS A 39 5.90 6.69 2.43
N GLU A 40 6.87 7.32 1.77
CA GLU A 40 7.32 6.98 0.41
C GLU A 40 7.74 5.51 0.26
N ARG A 41 8.46 4.97 1.25
CA ARG A 41 8.89 3.56 1.25
C ARG A 41 7.72 2.58 1.25
N LEU A 42 6.68 2.88 2.02
CA LEU A 42 5.49 2.02 2.10
C LEU A 42 4.74 2.06 0.78
N LEU A 43 4.59 3.25 0.20
CA LEU A 43 3.97 3.44 -1.10
C LEU A 43 4.73 2.66 -2.19
N GLN A 44 6.07 2.74 -2.22
CA GLN A 44 6.88 1.97 -3.17
C GLN A 44 6.68 0.46 -3.05
N ILE A 45 6.60 -0.07 -1.82
CA ILE A 45 6.33 -1.51 -1.60
C ILE A 45 4.99 -1.91 -2.23
N ILE A 46 3.94 -1.11 -2.00
CA ILE A 46 2.59 -1.37 -2.51
C ILE A 46 2.55 -1.29 -4.03
N VAL A 47 3.15 -0.25 -4.62
CA VAL A 47 3.24 -0.09 -6.08
C VAL A 47 3.97 -1.27 -6.72
N GLN A 48 5.12 -1.69 -6.18
CA GLN A 48 5.87 -2.84 -6.71
C GLN A 48 5.08 -4.15 -6.63
N MET A 49 4.24 -4.34 -5.59
CA MET A 49 3.40 -5.54 -5.49
C MET A 49 2.23 -5.49 -6.47
N PHE A 50 1.65 -4.31 -6.66
CA PHE A 50 0.57 -4.06 -7.60
C PHE A 50 1.02 -4.31 -9.05
N GLU A 51 2.18 -3.78 -9.43
CA GLU A 51 2.78 -4.00 -10.77
C GLU A 51 3.06 -5.49 -11.05
N ARG A 52 3.21 -6.32 -10.01
CA ARG A 52 3.36 -7.78 -10.11
C ARG A 52 2.03 -8.55 -10.20
N GLY A 53 0.90 -7.85 -10.20
CA GLY A 53 -0.44 -8.43 -10.40
C GLY A 53 -1.21 -8.73 -9.11
N GLU A 54 -0.79 -8.23 -7.94
CA GLU A 54 -1.60 -8.30 -6.73
C GLU A 54 -2.62 -7.15 -6.74
N PHE A 55 -3.88 -7.44 -7.10
CA PHE A 55 -4.96 -6.42 -7.18
C PHE A 55 -5.92 -6.46 -5.99
N ASN A 56 -5.76 -7.41 -5.07
CA ASN A 56 -6.60 -7.47 -3.87
C ASN A 56 -6.05 -6.50 -2.81
N ARG A 57 -6.78 -5.42 -2.51
CA ARG A 57 -6.38 -4.38 -1.56
C ARG A 57 -5.96 -4.90 -0.18
N ILE A 58 -6.64 -5.92 0.34
CA ILE A 58 -6.34 -6.48 1.67
C ILE A 58 -5.04 -7.30 1.62
N ARG A 59 -4.86 -8.12 0.57
CA ARG A 59 -3.62 -8.87 0.37
C ARG A 59 -2.43 -7.95 0.14
N LEU A 60 -2.60 -6.90 -0.67
CA LEU A 60 -1.58 -5.87 -0.87
C LEU A 60 -1.16 -5.23 0.46
N ALA A 61 -2.13 -4.75 1.25
CA ALA A 61 -1.85 -4.13 2.53
C ALA A 61 -1.09 -5.07 3.49
N ASN A 62 -1.60 -6.28 3.69
CA ASN A 62 -0.99 -7.24 4.61
C ASN A 62 0.42 -7.65 4.17
N ARG A 63 0.62 -7.85 2.87
CA ARG A 63 1.94 -8.21 2.34
C ARG A 63 2.91 -7.02 2.41
N ALA A 64 2.42 -5.80 2.20
CA ALA A 64 3.20 -4.59 2.36
C ALA A 64 3.64 -4.37 3.81
N ILE A 65 2.75 -4.56 4.78
CA ILE A 65 3.07 -4.54 6.22
C ILE A 65 4.19 -5.54 6.53
N ALA A 66 3.98 -6.81 6.17
CA ALA A 66 4.96 -7.86 6.45
C ALA A 66 6.33 -7.57 5.83
N LYS A 67 6.36 -7.04 4.59
CA LYS A 67 7.62 -6.67 3.92
C LYS A 67 8.26 -5.43 4.56
N PHE A 68 7.46 -4.46 4.99
CA PHE A 68 7.93 -3.26 5.65
C PHE A 68 8.63 -3.62 6.97
N GLU A 69 7.94 -4.36 7.84
CA GLU A 69 8.46 -4.80 9.14
C GLU A 69 9.70 -5.70 9.00
N ALA A 70 9.74 -6.59 8.00
CA ALA A 70 10.91 -7.44 7.75
C ALA A 70 12.16 -6.66 7.30
N THR A 71 12.00 -5.42 6.85
CA THR A 71 13.10 -4.58 6.34
C THR A 71 13.43 -3.43 7.30
N GLU A 72 12.73 -3.29 8.43
CA GLU A 72 13.13 -2.42 9.54
C GLU A 72 13.70 -3.28 10.67
N PRO A 73 15.02 -3.22 10.95
CA PRO A 73 15.55 -3.85 12.15
C PRO A 73 14.99 -3.12 13.37
N VAL A 74 14.37 -3.88 14.27
CA VAL A 74 13.88 -3.45 15.58
C VAL A 74 15.04 -2.96 16.46
#